data_AF-A0A6M1LW49-F1
#
_entry.id   AF-A0A6M1LW49-F1
#
_cell.length_a   1.000
_cell.length_b   1.000
_cell.length_c   1.000
_cell.angle_alpha   90.00
_cell.angle_beta   90.00
_cell.angle_gamma   90.00
#
_symmetry.space_group_name_H-M   'P 1'
#
loop_
_entity.id
_entity.type
_entity.pdbx_description
1 polymer ?
#
loop_
_entity_poly.entity_id
_entity_poly.type
_entity_poly.pdbx_seq_one_letter_code
_entity_poly.pdbx_strand_id
1 'polypeptide(L)'
;MPDDIPQSPDQPDDAAMLRAALAAAEVRIAALEQIIKGFQRARFGQSSERVEAGQLALELGRMPVLPEPANDTPAKPRDRRDPGQRRRNRGALPPHLERIEEVLDLPDQGCPCCGIAMRRIGEDR
;
A
#
# COMPACT_ATOMS: atom_id res chain seq x y z
N MET A 1 -1.39 -72.93 1.88
CA MET A 1 -2.32 -71.80 1.71
C MET A 1 -1.47 -70.55 1.92
N PRO A 2 -1.33 -69.69 0.92
CA PRO A 2 -0.33 -68.63 0.95
C PRO A 2 -0.70 -67.55 1.96
N ASP A 3 0.35 -66.97 2.55
CA ASP A 3 0.32 -65.96 3.59
C ASP A 3 -0.27 -64.64 3.09
N ASP A 4 -1.37 -64.19 3.70
CA ASP A 4 -1.88 -62.83 3.58
C ASP A 4 -0.98 -61.88 4.39
N ILE A 5 0.07 -61.38 3.74
CA ILE A 5 0.88 -60.29 4.28
C ILE A 5 0.05 -58.99 4.16
N PRO A 6 -0.11 -58.21 5.24
CA PRO A 6 -0.83 -56.93 5.17
C PRO A 6 -0.08 -55.99 4.22
N GLN A 7 -0.77 -55.57 3.16
CA GLN A 7 -0.23 -54.64 2.16
C GLN A 7 0.15 -53.32 2.86
N SER A 8 1.44 -52.97 2.75
CA SER A 8 2.00 -51.71 3.23
C SER A 8 1.42 -50.53 2.42
N PRO A 9 1.18 -49.35 3.02
CA PRO A 9 0.55 -48.19 2.36
C PRO A 9 1.36 -47.55 1.21
N ASP A 10 2.50 -48.13 0.83
CA ASP A 10 3.42 -47.65 -0.22
C ASP A 10 3.28 -48.43 -1.55
N GLN A 11 2.07 -48.90 -1.89
CA GLN A 11 1.85 -49.53 -3.19
C GLN A 11 1.92 -48.46 -4.30
N PRO A 12 2.67 -48.67 -5.39
CA PRO A 12 2.99 -47.62 -6.38
C PRO A 12 1.76 -47.01 -7.06
N ASP A 13 0.64 -47.74 -7.08
CA ASP A 13 -0.64 -47.28 -7.61
C ASP A 13 -1.26 -46.18 -6.72
N ASP A 14 -1.14 -46.28 -5.39
CA ASP A 14 -1.60 -45.25 -4.46
C ASP A 14 -0.79 -43.96 -4.61
N ALA A 15 0.53 -44.09 -4.78
CA ALA A 15 1.40 -42.95 -5.05
C ALA A 15 1.06 -42.27 -6.40
N ALA A 16 0.68 -43.04 -7.42
CA ALA A 16 0.22 -42.52 -8.69
C ALA A 16 -1.13 -41.80 -8.56
N MET A 17 -2.08 -42.37 -7.81
CA MET A 17 -3.37 -41.76 -7.52
C MET A 17 -3.24 -40.44 -6.75
N LEU A 18 -2.37 -40.40 -5.74
CA LEU A 18 -2.12 -39.19 -4.95
C LEU A 18 -1.50 -38.07 -5.82
N ARG A 19 -0.56 -38.40 -6.71
CA ARG A 19 0.02 -37.43 -7.65
C ARG A 19 -1.02 -36.88 -8.63
N ALA A 20 -1.91 -37.74 -9.13
CA ALA A 20 -3.01 -37.30 -10.00
C ALA A 20 -3.98 -36.37 -9.25
N ALA A 21 -4.31 -36.69 -8.00
CA ALA A 21 -5.17 -35.85 -7.16
C ALA A 21 -4.52 -34.49 -6.86
N LEU A 22 -3.22 -34.45 -6.59
CA LEU A 22 -2.47 -33.19 -6.40
C LEU A 22 -2.47 -32.33 -7.66
N ALA A 23 -2.19 -32.92 -8.83
CA ALA A 23 -2.23 -32.19 -10.09
C ALA A 23 -3.62 -31.60 -10.37
N ALA A 24 -4.69 -32.36 -10.11
CA ALA A 24 -6.06 -31.86 -10.25
C ALA A 24 -6.37 -30.71 -9.26
N ALA A 25 -5.86 -30.80 -8.03
CA ALA A 25 -6.00 -29.75 -7.02
C ALA A 25 -5.26 -28.47 -7.43
N GLU A 26 -4.04 -28.56 -7.94
CA GLU A 26 -3.25 -27.42 -8.42
C GLU A 26 -3.94 -26.70 -9.57
N VAL A 27 -4.51 -27.43 -10.54
CA VAL A 27 -5.30 -26.85 -11.64
C VAL A 27 -6.51 -26.11 -11.10
N ARG A 28 -7.21 -26.68 -10.10
CA ARG A 28 -8.37 -26.04 -9.48
C ARG A 28 -7.97 -24.77 -8.72
N ILE A 29 -6.85 -24.78 -8.00
CA ILE A 29 -6.31 -23.61 -7.31
C ILE A 29 -5.99 -22.50 -8.31
N ALA A 30 -5.27 -22.81 -9.39
CA ALA A 30 -4.93 -21.84 -10.42
C ALA A 30 -6.17 -21.18 -11.05
N ALA A 31 -7.22 -21.97 -11.32
CA ALA A 31 -8.50 -21.45 -11.82
C ALA A 31 -9.18 -20.51 -10.82
N LEU A 32 -9.23 -20.90 -9.54
CA LEU A 32 -9.82 -20.07 -8.48
C LEU A 32 -9.05 -18.75 -8.28
N GLU A 33 -7.72 -18.79 -8.33
CA GLU A 33 -6.90 -17.58 -8.24
C GLU A 33 -7.15 -16.61 -9.40
N GLN A 34 -7.35 -17.11 -10.62
CA GLN A 34 -7.71 -16.26 -11.76
C GLN A 34 -9.06 -15.58 -11.55
N ILE A 35 -10.06 -16.32 -11.04
CA ILE A 35 -11.38 -15.77 -10.72
C ILE A 35 -11.28 -14.68 -9.64
N ILE A 36 -10.51 -14.93 -8.57
CA ILE A 36 -10.30 -13.95 -7.49
C ILE A 36 -9.62 -12.68 -8.02
N LYS A 37 -8.59 -12.82 -8.87
CA LYS A 37 -7.93 -11.67 -9.52
C LYS A 37 -8.91 -10.87 -10.38
N GLY A 38 -9.83 -11.55 -11.08
CA GLY A 38 -10.93 -10.91 -11.82
C GLY A 38 -11.83 -10.07 -10.91
N PHE A 39 -12.29 -10.64 -9.79
CA PHE A 39 -13.11 -9.91 -8.82
C PHE A 39 -12.37 -8.73 -8.18
N GLN A 40 -11.09 -8.89 -7.85
CA GLN A 40 -10.27 -7.81 -7.29
C GLN A 40 -10.14 -6.64 -8.29
N ARG A 41 -9.87 -6.92 -9.57
CA ARG A 41 -9.83 -5.88 -10.62
C ARG A 41 -11.18 -5.20 -10.82
N ALA A 42 -12.28 -5.96 -10.80
CA ALA A 42 -13.61 -5.38 -10.93
C ALA A 42 -13.97 -4.48 -9.74
N ARG A 43 -13.62 -4.89 -8.51
CA ARG A 43 -13.96 -4.16 -7.28
C ARG A 43 -13.05 -2.96 -7.03
N PHE A 44 -11.77 -3.07 -7.36
CA PHE A 44 -10.75 -2.07 -6.98
C PHE A 44 -10.04 -1.43 -8.18
N GLY A 45 -10.01 -2.07 -9.35
CA GLY A 45 -9.23 -1.60 -10.52
C GLY A 45 -9.87 -0.42 -11.25
N GLN A 46 -11.19 -0.42 -11.42
CA GLN A 46 -11.86 0.69 -12.10
C GLN A 46 -11.82 2.01 -11.31
N SER A 47 -11.62 1.95 -9.98
CA SER A 47 -11.52 3.14 -9.12
C SER A 47 -10.09 3.63 -8.91
N SER A 48 -9.07 2.77 -9.07
CA SER A 48 -7.65 3.13 -8.91
C SER A 48 -7.00 3.68 -10.18
N GLU A 49 -7.64 3.55 -11.35
CA GLU A 49 -7.18 4.09 -12.64
C GLU A 49 -8.04 5.25 -13.17
N ARG A 50 -8.80 5.94 -12.32
CA ARG A 50 -9.48 7.18 -12.73
C ARG A 50 -8.45 8.31 -12.90
N VAL A 51 -7.69 8.25 -13.98
CA VAL A 51 -6.95 9.41 -14.48
C VAL A 51 -7.99 10.31 -15.16
N GLU A 52 -8.30 11.43 -14.51
CA GLU A 52 -9.17 12.44 -15.10
C GLU A 52 -8.53 12.95 -16.41
N ALA A 53 -9.31 13.17 -17.47
CA ALA A 53 -8.76 13.62 -18.76
C ALA A 53 -7.96 14.95 -18.63
N GLY A 54 -8.34 15.82 -17.68
CA GLY A 54 -7.58 17.02 -17.33
C GLY A 54 -6.26 16.75 -16.60
N GLN A 55 -6.08 15.58 -15.98
CA GLN A 55 -4.86 15.16 -15.29
C GLN A 55 -3.75 14.75 -16.27
N LEU A 56 -4.13 14.34 -17.50
CA LEU A 56 -3.20 14.10 -18.62
C LEU A 56 -2.77 15.40 -19.31
N ALA A 57 -3.44 16.52 -19.05
CA ALA A 57 -3.13 17.83 -19.61
C ALA A 57 -2.04 18.59 -18.81
N LEU A 58 -1.20 17.88 -18.06
CA LEU A 58 0.03 18.44 -17.50
C LEU A 58 1.05 18.57 -18.63
N GLU A 59 0.96 19.67 -19.39
CA GLU A 59 1.98 20.06 -20.37
C GLU A 59 3.32 20.30 -19.66
N LEU A 60 4.20 19.29 -19.64
CA LEU A 60 5.57 19.36 -19.10
C LEU A 60 6.47 20.40 -19.81
N GLY A 61 5.94 21.08 -20.84
CA GLY A 61 6.66 22.06 -21.65
C GLY A 61 6.39 23.52 -21.30
N ARG A 62 5.40 23.85 -20.45
CA ARG A 62 5.08 25.24 -20.12
C ARG A 62 5.08 25.46 -18.62
N MET A 63 6.27 25.76 -18.07
CA MET A 63 6.33 26.35 -16.75
C MET A 63 5.58 27.69 -16.80
N PRO A 64 4.53 27.91 -15.98
CA PRO A 64 4.03 29.25 -15.78
C PRO A 64 5.19 30.10 -15.22
N VAL A 65 5.31 31.34 -15.69
CA VAL A 65 6.19 32.31 -15.07
C VAL A 65 5.63 32.57 -13.68
N LEU A 66 6.17 31.86 -12.70
CA LEU A 66 5.82 32.04 -11.29
C LEU A 66 6.37 33.41 -10.88
N PRO A 67 5.57 34.28 -10.23
CA PRO A 67 6.10 35.49 -9.63
C PRO A 67 7.18 35.10 -8.61
N GLU A 68 8.19 35.95 -8.44
CA GLU A 68 9.23 35.73 -7.44
C GLU A 68 8.58 35.47 -6.07
N PRO A 69 8.91 34.36 -5.39
CA PRO A 69 8.39 34.08 -4.07
C PRO A 69 8.76 35.23 -3.13
N ALA A 70 7.76 35.93 -2.59
CA ALA A 70 7.98 37.06 -1.69
C ALA A 70 8.76 36.71 -0.40
N ASN A 71 9.01 35.42 -0.14
CA ASN A 71 9.72 34.91 1.02
C ASN A 71 11.17 34.48 0.72
N ASP A 72 11.60 34.51 -0.55
CA ASP A 72 12.97 34.16 -0.91
C ASP A 72 13.88 35.38 -0.71
N THR A 73 14.53 35.46 0.46
CA THR A 73 15.76 36.25 0.56
C THR A 73 16.82 35.61 -0.34
N PRO A 74 17.61 36.39 -1.11
CA PRO A 74 18.61 35.83 -2.01
C PRO A 74 19.55 34.94 -1.20
N ALA A 75 19.53 33.64 -1.50
CA ALA A 75 20.29 32.66 -0.77
C ALA A 75 21.79 32.99 -0.90
N LYS A 76 22.44 33.29 0.23
CA LYS A 76 23.91 33.23 0.32
C LYS A 76 24.36 31.84 -0.14
N PRO A 77 25.50 31.71 -0.82
CA PRO A 77 26.00 30.42 -1.29
C PRO A 77 26.10 29.48 -0.09
N ARG A 78 25.27 28.43 -0.08
CA ARG A 78 25.20 27.45 0.99
C ARG A 78 26.31 26.43 0.79
N ASP A 79 27.20 26.33 1.78
CA ASP A 79 28.14 25.22 1.88
C ASP A 79 27.38 23.88 1.80
N ARG A 80 27.96 22.94 1.05
CA ARG A 80 27.40 21.63 0.74
C ARG A 80 27.01 20.90 2.03
N ARG A 81 25.73 20.81 2.34
CA ARG A 81 25.21 20.05 3.49
C ARG A 81 24.58 18.72 3.06
N ASP A 82 24.88 17.73 3.88
CA ASP A 82 24.55 16.30 3.92
C ASP A 82 23.32 15.82 3.09
N PRO A 83 23.46 14.81 2.21
CA PRO A 83 22.39 14.28 1.36
C PRO A 83 21.19 13.66 2.09
N GLY A 84 21.28 13.40 3.40
CA GLY A 84 20.23 12.72 4.18
C GLY A 84 19.04 13.60 4.58
N GLN A 85 19.14 14.93 4.46
CA GLN A 85 18.08 15.83 4.90
C GLN A 85 17.02 15.99 3.80
N ARG A 86 15.85 15.36 3.97
CA ARG A 86 14.70 15.55 3.09
C ARG A 86 14.40 17.05 2.96
N ARG A 87 14.60 17.62 1.77
CA ARG A 87 14.27 19.02 1.46
C ARG A 87 12.77 19.22 1.50
N ARG A 88 12.21 19.40 2.70
CA ARG A 88 10.86 19.93 2.84
C ARG A 88 10.98 21.43 2.55
N ASN A 89 10.55 21.85 1.36
CA ASN A 89 10.40 23.27 0.98
C ASN A 89 9.25 23.93 1.75
N ARG A 90 9.19 23.73 3.07
CA ARG A 90 8.32 24.45 3.97
C ARG A 90 9.26 25.36 4.74
N GLY A 91 9.42 26.60 4.25
CA GLY A 91 10.14 27.63 5.00
C GLY A 91 9.60 27.71 6.44
N ALA A 92 10.42 28.18 7.37
CA ALA A 92 9.95 28.37 8.74
C ALA A 92 8.84 29.43 8.77
N LEU A 93 7.75 29.16 9.49
CA LEU A 93 6.70 30.15 9.69
C LEU A 93 7.31 31.38 10.41
N PRO A 94 7.18 32.60 9.83
CA PRO A 94 7.69 33.83 10.42
C PRO A 94 7.29 34.03 11.90
N PRO A 95 8.12 34.71 12.71
CA PRO A 95 7.90 34.85 14.15
C PRO A 95 6.70 35.73 14.52
N HIS A 96 6.26 36.58 13.59
CA HIS A 96 5.11 37.48 13.78
C HIS A 96 3.78 36.82 13.40
N LEU A 97 3.81 35.61 12.82
CA LEU A 97 2.60 34.85 12.54
C LEU A 97 2.32 33.91 13.70
N GLU A 98 1.05 33.85 14.08
CA GLU A 98 0.60 33.00 15.17
C GLU A 98 0.77 31.52 14.81
N ARG A 99 1.20 30.76 15.81
CA ARG A 99 1.30 29.30 15.75
C ARG A 99 0.09 28.75 16.49
N ILE A 100 -0.90 28.30 15.74
CA ILE A 100 -2.12 27.72 16.30
C ILE A 100 -1.98 26.20 16.23
N GLU A 101 -2.05 25.55 17.39
CA GLU A 101 -2.11 24.09 17.50
C GLU A 101 -3.56 23.68 17.80
N GLU A 102 -4.21 23.04 16.83
CA GLU A 102 -5.54 22.46 17.01
C GLU A 102 -5.43 20.95 17.13
N VAL A 103 -5.85 20.41 18.27
CA VAL A 103 -5.93 18.96 18.49
C VAL A 103 -7.35 18.52 18.17
N LEU A 104 -7.49 17.83 17.05
CA LEU A 104 -8.74 17.17 16.66
C LEU A 104 -8.71 15.73 17.17
N ASP A 105 -9.62 15.41 18.09
CA ASP A 105 -9.80 14.04 18.61
C ASP A 105 -11.20 13.53 18.29
N LEU A 106 -11.38 12.21 18.36
CA LEU A 106 -12.69 11.59 18.14
C LEU A 106 -13.51 11.59 19.44
N PRO A 107 -14.84 11.76 19.37
CA PRO A 107 -15.71 11.66 20.54
C PRO A 107 -15.76 10.24 21.10
N ASP A 108 -15.60 9.23 20.24
CA ASP A 108 -15.51 7.82 20.61
C ASP A 108 -14.16 7.24 20.15
N GLN A 109 -13.43 6.67 21.10
CA GLN A 109 -12.11 6.08 20.88
C GLN A 109 -12.19 4.58 20.56
N GLY A 110 -13.39 3.99 20.44
CA GLY A 110 -13.59 2.63 19.97
C GLY A 110 -13.59 2.50 18.45
N CYS A 111 -13.08 1.39 17.91
CA CYS A 111 -13.28 1.09 16.49
C CYS A 111 -14.79 0.94 16.23
N PRO A 112 -15.37 1.65 15.23
CA PRO A 112 -16.77 1.46 14.85
C PRO A 112 -17.08 0.03 14.35
N CYS A 113 -16.03 -0.76 14.09
CA CYS A 113 -16.10 -2.13 13.61
C CYS A 113 -16.17 -3.20 14.71
N CYS A 114 -15.48 -2.99 15.83
CA CYS A 114 -15.25 -4.04 16.83
C CYS A 114 -15.22 -3.52 18.28
N GLY A 115 -15.40 -2.21 18.48
CA GLY A 115 -15.39 -1.58 19.81
C GLY A 115 -14.02 -1.58 20.51
N ILE A 116 -12.97 -2.11 19.87
CA ILE A 116 -11.62 -2.11 20.46
C ILE A 116 -11.09 -0.68 20.50
N ALA A 117 -10.47 -0.31 21.62
CA ALA A 117 -9.84 1.00 21.80
C ALA A 117 -8.76 1.25 20.73
N MET A 118 -8.87 2.38 20.02
CA MET A 118 -7.93 2.80 19.01
C MET A 118 -6.64 3.33 19.66
N ARG A 119 -5.49 2.97 19.10
CA ARG A 119 -4.19 3.46 19.57
C ARG A 119 -3.98 4.90 19.11
N ARG A 120 -3.50 5.75 20.01
CA ARG A 120 -3.15 7.14 19.68
C ARG A 120 -1.91 7.19 18.79
N ILE A 121 -1.99 7.99 17.74
CA ILE A 121 -0.88 8.21 16.81
C ILE A 121 0.12 9.15 17.48
N GLY A 122 1.41 8.82 17.43
CA GLY A 122 2.47 9.66 18.00
C GLY A 122 2.82 9.38 19.47
N GLU A 123 2.16 8.42 20.11
CA GLU A 123 2.57 7.88 21.40
C GLU A 123 3.33 6.55 21.17
N ASP A 124 4.56 6.46 21.66
CA ASP A 124 5.35 5.22 21.66
C ASP A 124 5.01 4.41 22.91
N ARG A 125 4.06 3.47 22.76
CA ARG A 125 3.81 2.35 23.69
C ARG A 125 3.86 1.01 22.96
#